data_AF-A0A8T0BYL9-F1
#
_entry.id   AF-A0A8T0BYL9-F1
#
_cell.length_a   1.000
_cell.length_b   1.000
_cell.length_c   1.000
_cell.angle_alpha   90.00
_cell.angle_beta   90.00
_cell.angle_gamma   90.00
#
_symmetry.space_group_name_H-M   'P 1'
#
loop_
_entity.id
_entity.type
_entity.pdbx_description
1 polymer ?
#
loop_
_entity_poly.entity_id
_entity_poly.type
_entity_poly.pdbx_seq_one_letter_code
_entity_poly.pdbx_strand_id
1 'polypeptide(L)'
;MTMSVSPSLGGKDLGLKSTSLVGKTSSFSIMSEIKNFTVSCLDLETFLLARVKLRQEGFLDSNMKASLDFAIQTLEKFPISKRRDVSLTLEGDRQLVRFTAGNPVLLYMVRSGQKGPELHQKIPVGPRLIPSCLSESHFAGHCCRDELESCMNQARRVLSAEIESNPSCQSELELRIVCGELRMTYATQHPQRSLFVQPHRRVFFGKLLKLEKLLETKTHLERSGEMKEGLLACFQHLLINYSQFQEENIRVVIQSDGELMELVCGRNDYHSTQHYIFTDGQNRAYSHRVQDMELWEYE
;
A
#
# COMPACT_ATOMS: atom_id res chain seq x y z
N MET A 1 -13.42 -74.95 -21.54
CA MET A 1 -13.31 -75.69 -20.26
C MET A 1 -13.69 -74.71 -19.17
N THR A 2 -14.95 -74.68 -18.72
CA THR A 2 -15.49 -75.42 -17.56
C THR A 2 -14.73 -75.07 -16.27
N MET A 3 -15.30 -74.68 -15.13
CA MET A 3 -16.66 -74.53 -14.59
C MET A 3 -16.51 -73.71 -13.28
N SER A 4 -17.56 -72.99 -12.90
CA SER A 4 -18.26 -72.96 -11.58
C SER A 4 -17.54 -73.55 -10.35
N VAL A 5 -17.71 -73.08 -9.10
CA VAL A 5 -18.95 -73.10 -8.31
C VAL A 5 -18.85 -72.17 -7.07
N SER A 6 -19.95 -71.51 -6.71
CA SER A 6 -20.25 -70.95 -5.38
C SER A 6 -20.65 -72.06 -4.37
N PRO A 7 -20.69 -71.83 -3.03
CA PRO A 7 -21.99 -71.57 -2.35
C PRO A 7 -21.85 -70.59 -1.14
N SER A 8 -22.73 -69.60 -0.92
CA SER A 8 -24.10 -69.62 -0.37
C SER A 8 -24.24 -70.01 1.12
N LEU A 9 -24.70 -69.04 1.93
CA LEU A 9 -25.60 -69.17 3.10
C LEU A 9 -25.96 -67.71 3.49
N GLY A 10 -27.19 -67.22 3.47
CA GLY A 10 -28.49 -67.86 3.67
C GLY A 10 -29.07 -67.33 4.99
N GLY A 11 -30.04 -66.41 4.91
CA GLY A 11 -30.72 -65.87 6.09
C GLY A 11 -31.67 -64.72 5.77
N LYS A 12 -32.88 -65.06 5.34
CA LYS A 12 -34.08 -64.21 5.28
C LYS A 12 -34.47 -63.78 6.72
N ASP A 13 -35.19 -62.70 7.01
CA ASP A 13 -36.56 -62.43 6.58
C ASP A 13 -37.05 -61.03 7.05
N LEU A 14 -37.91 -60.44 6.21
CA LEU A 14 -39.15 -59.71 6.51
C LEU A 14 -39.15 -58.43 7.36
N GLY A 15 -39.63 -57.34 6.72
CA GLY A 15 -40.87 -56.73 7.21
C GLY A 15 -40.93 -55.21 7.37
N LEU A 16 -41.42 -54.54 6.30
CA LEU A 16 -42.50 -53.54 6.32
C LEU A 16 -42.30 -52.11 6.90
N LYS A 17 -42.67 -51.14 6.04
CA LYS A 17 -43.20 -49.77 6.31
C LYS A 17 -42.14 -48.73 6.76
N SER A 18 -42.11 -47.47 6.33
CA SER A 18 -42.96 -46.63 5.48
C SER A 18 -42.30 -45.25 5.30
N THR A 19 -42.64 -44.56 4.20
CA THR A 19 -42.75 -43.08 4.03
C THR A 19 -41.53 -42.17 4.21
N SER A 20 -41.00 -41.74 3.05
CA SER A 20 -40.75 -40.34 2.64
C SER A 20 -40.32 -39.30 3.69
N LEU A 21 -39.10 -38.77 3.53
CA LEU A 21 -38.76 -37.41 3.95
C LEU A 21 -37.95 -36.71 2.86
N VAL A 22 -38.67 -35.82 2.19
CA VAL A 22 -38.18 -34.76 1.30
C VAL A 22 -37.30 -33.82 2.13
N GLY A 23 -35.99 -33.92 1.95
CA GLY A 23 -35.03 -32.95 2.49
C GLY A 23 -34.74 -31.88 1.45
N LYS A 24 -35.43 -30.74 1.57
CA LYS A 24 -35.18 -29.52 0.80
C LYS A 24 -33.71 -29.10 0.93
N THR A 25 -32.97 -29.12 -0.17
CA THR A 25 -31.74 -28.34 -0.32
C THR A 25 -32.12 -26.86 -0.33
N SER A 26 -32.07 -26.23 0.84
CA SER A 26 -32.13 -24.78 0.94
C SER A 26 -30.80 -24.23 0.44
N SER A 27 -30.85 -23.70 -0.77
CA SER A 27 -29.83 -22.81 -1.32
C SER A 27 -29.77 -21.55 -0.46
N PHE A 28 -28.89 -21.52 0.54
CA PHE A 28 -28.48 -20.28 1.18
C PHE A 28 -27.67 -19.46 0.18
N SER A 29 -28.38 -18.64 -0.60
CA SER A 29 -27.79 -17.45 -1.21
C SER A 29 -27.46 -16.48 -0.07
N ILE A 30 -26.23 -16.52 0.43
CA ILE A 30 -25.70 -15.47 1.31
C ILE A 30 -25.63 -14.19 0.47
N MET A 31 -26.73 -13.42 0.49
CA MET A 31 -26.74 -12.07 -0.04
C MET A 31 -25.85 -11.23 0.85
N SER A 32 -24.78 -10.65 0.30
CA SER A 32 -23.89 -9.78 1.05
C SER A 32 -24.67 -8.58 1.60
N GLU A 33 -24.75 -8.42 2.92
CA GLU A 33 -25.46 -7.30 3.54
C GLU A 33 -24.59 -6.02 3.41
N ILE A 34 -24.82 -5.27 2.33
CA ILE A 34 -24.23 -3.95 2.10
C ILE A 34 -25.07 -2.91 2.83
N LYS A 35 -24.47 -2.12 3.73
CA LYS A 35 -25.14 -1.01 4.41
C LYS A 35 -24.52 0.32 4.00
N ASN A 36 -25.35 1.19 3.44
CA ASN A 36 -24.96 2.55 3.04
C ASN A 36 -25.33 3.54 4.15
N PHE A 37 -24.34 4.32 4.60
CA PHE A 37 -24.53 5.38 5.59
C PHE A 37 -24.05 6.70 4.99
N THR A 38 -24.94 7.45 4.35
CA THR A 38 -24.58 8.78 3.85
C THR A 38 -24.43 9.74 5.02
N VAL A 39 -23.32 10.47 5.04
CA VAL A 39 -23.00 11.47 6.06
C VAL A 39 -22.69 12.80 5.38
N SER A 40 -22.97 13.94 6.02
CA SER A 40 -22.75 15.26 5.41
C SER A 40 -21.28 15.68 5.45
N CYS A 41 -20.52 15.19 6.42
CA CYS A 41 -19.09 15.42 6.55
C CYS A 41 -18.41 14.26 7.30
N LEU A 42 -17.10 14.12 7.09
CA LEU A 42 -16.26 13.17 7.83
C LEU A 42 -15.62 13.87 9.04
N ASP A 43 -16.43 14.09 10.06
CA ASP A 43 -15.94 14.51 11.37
C ASP A 43 -16.13 13.41 12.42
N LEU A 44 -15.43 13.57 13.55
CA LEU A 44 -15.44 12.60 14.64
C LEU A 44 -16.87 12.32 15.12
N GLU A 45 -17.71 13.36 15.22
CA GLU A 45 -19.09 13.23 15.67
C GLU A 45 -19.92 12.32 14.76
N THR A 46 -19.82 12.55 13.45
CA THR A 46 -20.56 11.78 12.46
C THR A 46 -20.11 10.31 12.40
N PHE A 47 -18.81 10.06 12.60
CA PHE A 47 -18.30 8.70 12.75
C PHE A 47 -18.76 8.02 14.03
N LEU A 48 -18.81 8.74 15.15
CA LEU A 48 -19.31 8.20 16.41
C LEU A 48 -20.80 7.84 16.30
N LEU A 49 -21.60 8.66 15.62
CA LEU A 49 -23.01 8.37 15.31
C LEU A 49 -23.15 7.11 14.46
N ALA A 50 -22.35 6.98 13.38
CA ALA A 50 -22.33 5.77 12.56
C ALA A 50 -21.96 4.53 13.41
N ARG A 51 -20.94 4.65 14.27
CA ARG A 51 -20.50 3.58 15.18
C ARG A 51 -21.59 3.14 16.17
N VAL A 52 -22.34 4.07 16.75
CA VAL A 52 -23.46 3.77 17.64
C VAL A 52 -24.56 3.02 16.87
N LYS A 53 -24.92 3.48 15.68
CA LYS A 53 -25.94 2.85 14.84
C LYS A 53 -25.55 1.44 14.40
N LEU A 54 -24.29 1.23 14.00
CA LEU A 54 -23.77 -0.11 13.67
C LEU A 54 -23.80 -1.07 14.85
N ARG A 55 -23.50 -0.57 16.05
CA ARG A 55 -23.59 -1.38 17.27
C ARG A 55 -25.03 -1.81 17.54
N GLN A 56 -25.99 -0.89 17.41
CA GLN A 56 -27.42 -1.18 17.61
C GLN A 56 -27.93 -2.21 16.59
N GLU A 57 -27.41 -2.18 15.37
CA GLU A 57 -27.80 -3.09 14.30
C GLU A 57 -27.03 -4.43 14.31
N GLY A 58 -26.04 -4.61 15.21
CA GLY A 58 -25.25 -5.84 15.31
C GLY A 58 -24.11 -5.98 14.29
N PHE A 59 -23.76 -4.91 13.57
CA PHE A 59 -22.76 -4.91 12.48
C PHE A 59 -21.34 -4.53 12.93
N LEU A 60 -21.12 -4.30 14.22
CA LEU A 60 -19.85 -3.81 14.76
C LEU A 60 -19.05 -4.95 15.39
N ASP A 61 -18.53 -5.85 14.56
CA ASP A 61 -17.52 -6.83 15.00
C ASP A 61 -16.17 -6.16 15.32
N SER A 62 -15.22 -6.92 15.86
CA SER A 62 -13.90 -6.40 16.27
C SER A 62 -13.11 -5.79 15.11
N ASN A 63 -13.24 -6.35 13.91
CA ASN A 63 -12.47 -5.95 12.74
C ASN A 63 -13.07 -4.69 12.11
N MET A 64 -14.40 -4.63 11.96
CA MET A 64 -15.12 -3.45 11.52
C MET A 64 -14.87 -2.29 12.48
N LYS A 65 -14.86 -2.54 13.79
CA LYS A 65 -14.47 -1.54 14.80
C LYS A 65 -13.05 -1.03 14.57
N ALA A 66 -12.08 -1.92 14.38
CA ALA A 66 -10.69 -1.52 14.13
C ALA A 66 -10.53 -0.73 12.81
N SER A 67 -11.20 -1.16 11.73
CA SER A 67 -11.22 -0.46 10.45
C SER A 67 -11.85 0.93 10.55
N LEU A 68 -12.93 1.07 11.32
CA LEU A 68 -13.57 2.36 11.59
C LEU A 68 -12.68 3.28 12.43
N ASP A 69 -12.11 2.77 13.52
CA ASP A 69 -11.21 3.54 14.38
C ASP A 69 -9.98 4.02 13.58
N PHE A 70 -9.44 3.17 12.71
CA PHE A 70 -8.36 3.53 11.78
C PHE A 70 -8.79 4.58 10.74
N ALA A 71 -9.99 4.44 10.17
CA ALA A 71 -10.53 5.42 9.23
C ALA A 71 -10.62 6.82 9.89
N ILE A 72 -11.17 6.90 11.10
CA ILE A 72 -11.30 8.15 11.88
C ILE A 72 -9.92 8.80 12.07
N GLN A 73 -8.94 8.05 12.60
CA GLN A 73 -7.60 8.57 12.84
C GLN A 73 -6.91 9.04 11.55
N THR A 74 -7.14 8.34 10.44
CA THR A 74 -6.53 8.70 9.16
C THR A 74 -7.17 9.96 8.57
N LEU A 75 -8.48 10.12 8.73
CA LEU A 75 -9.22 11.28 8.24
C LEU A 75 -8.90 12.56 9.00
N GLU A 76 -8.56 12.47 10.29
CA GLU A 76 -8.05 13.62 11.05
C GLU A 76 -6.76 14.19 10.46
N LYS A 77 -6.01 13.41 9.67
CA LYS A 77 -4.81 13.87 8.96
C LYS A 77 -5.10 14.45 7.57
N PHE A 78 -6.33 14.33 7.05
CA PHE A 78 -6.65 14.76 5.70
C PHE A 78 -6.77 16.29 5.59
N PRO A 79 -6.42 16.91 4.45
CA PRO A 79 -6.78 18.30 4.19
C PRO A 79 -8.30 18.52 4.36
N ILE A 80 -8.70 19.65 4.97
CA ILE A 80 -10.11 19.99 5.23
C ILE A 80 -10.96 19.93 3.94
N SER A 81 -10.37 20.32 2.81
CA SER A 81 -11.02 20.26 1.48
C SER A 81 -11.42 18.84 1.04
N LYS A 82 -10.80 17.80 1.60
CA LYS A 82 -11.12 16.38 1.35
C LYS A 82 -12.09 15.77 2.36
N ARG A 83 -12.59 16.54 3.34
CA ARG A 83 -13.49 16.04 4.41
C ARG A 83 -14.97 16.42 4.20
N ARG A 84 -15.29 17.17 3.14
CA ARG A 84 -16.64 17.63 2.79
C ARG A 84 -17.29 16.73 1.73
N ASP A 85 -18.62 16.68 1.75
CA ASP A 85 -19.46 15.97 0.78
C ASP A 85 -19.11 14.48 0.64
N VAL A 86 -18.99 13.80 1.77
CA VAL A 86 -18.47 12.44 1.80
C VAL A 86 -19.51 11.41 2.16
N SER A 87 -19.70 10.39 1.33
CA SER A 87 -20.52 9.23 1.70
C SER A 87 -19.68 8.14 2.36
N LEU A 88 -20.19 7.54 3.44
CA LEU A 88 -19.60 6.39 4.12
C LEU A 88 -20.39 5.11 3.72
N THR A 89 -19.71 4.14 3.13
CA THR A 89 -20.33 2.83 2.84
C THR A 89 -19.62 1.76 3.63
N LEU A 90 -20.40 0.93 4.32
CA LEU A 90 -19.91 -0.15 5.16
C LEU A 90 -20.39 -1.48 4.62
N GLU A 91 -19.44 -2.35 4.29
CA GLU A 91 -19.74 -3.72 3.86
C GLU A 91 -19.36 -4.68 4.99
N GLY A 92 -20.36 -5.20 5.71
CA GLY A 92 -20.18 -6.04 6.90
C GLY A 92 -19.34 -7.29 6.63
N ASP A 93 -19.73 -8.09 5.64
CA ASP A 93 -19.04 -9.34 5.29
C ASP A 93 -17.61 -9.14 4.79
N ARG A 94 -17.32 -7.97 4.22
CA ARG A 94 -16.00 -7.61 3.69
C ARG A 94 -15.19 -6.77 4.68
N GLN A 95 -15.77 -6.44 5.83
CA GLN A 95 -15.19 -5.60 6.88
C GLN A 95 -14.56 -4.33 6.31
N LEU A 96 -15.24 -3.74 5.32
CA LEU A 96 -14.69 -2.70 4.46
C LEU A 96 -15.37 -1.37 4.78
N VAL A 97 -14.54 -0.36 5.06
CA VAL A 97 -14.98 1.02 5.22
C VAL A 97 -14.64 1.78 3.95
N ARG A 98 -15.64 2.26 3.21
CA ARG A 98 -15.44 3.10 2.04
C ARG A 98 -15.87 4.53 2.29
N PHE A 99 -15.09 5.48 1.82
CA PHE A 99 -15.48 6.89 1.80
C PHE A 99 -15.24 7.53 0.44
N THR A 100 -16.22 8.31 0.00
CA THR A 100 -16.24 8.94 -1.33
C THR A 100 -16.14 10.44 -1.15
N ALA A 101 -14.97 11.05 -1.36
CA ALA A 101 -14.74 12.44 -0.94
C ALA A 101 -14.08 13.33 -2.00
N GLY A 102 -14.41 14.62 -1.95
CA GLY A 102 -13.73 15.68 -2.70
C GLY A 102 -14.14 15.82 -4.17
N ASN A 103 -13.48 16.77 -4.85
CA ASN A 103 -13.56 16.98 -6.28
C ASN A 103 -12.14 17.01 -6.88
N PRO A 104 -11.74 16.03 -7.73
CA PRO A 104 -12.56 14.90 -8.20
C PRO A 104 -12.90 13.92 -7.07
N VAL A 105 -13.92 13.11 -7.32
CA VAL A 105 -14.41 12.11 -6.37
C VAL A 105 -13.34 11.04 -6.13
N LEU A 106 -12.82 10.97 -4.90
CA LEU A 106 -11.83 9.99 -4.48
C LEU A 106 -12.53 8.90 -3.67
N LEU A 107 -12.36 7.64 -4.08
CA LEU A 107 -12.84 6.49 -3.33
C LEU A 107 -11.71 5.99 -2.43
N TYR A 108 -11.89 6.06 -1.13
CA TYR A 108 -10.98 5.46 -0.19
C TYR A 108 -11.59 4.21 0.41
N MET A 109 -10.76 3.24 0.73
CA MET A 109 -11.15 1.93 1.22
C MET A 109 -10.18 1.50 2.31
N VAL A 110 -10.68 1.27 3.53
CA VAL A 110 -9.89 0.62 4.58
C VAL A 110 -10.00 -0.89 4.42
N ARG A 111 -8.87 -1.58 4.31
CA ARG A 111 -8.77 -3.05 4.21
C ARG A 111 -7.93 -3.58 5.37
N SER A 112 -8.25 -4.78 5.86
CA SER A 112 -7.37 -5.51 6.78
C SER A 112 -6.14 -6.03 6.02
N GLY A 113 -4.99 -5.40 6.23
CA GLY A 113 -3.69 -5.84 5.72
C GLY A 113 -2.96 -6.76 6.71
N GLN A 114 -1.82 -7.32 6.28
CA GLN A 114 -1.03 -8.25 7.11
C GLN A 114 -0.44 -7.59 8.37
N LYS A 115 -0.20 -6.27 8.33
CA LYS A 115 0.34 -5.49 9.44
C LYS A 115 -0.73 -4.69 10.20
N GLY A 116 -2.00 -4.92 9.90
CA GLY A 116 -3.13 -4.14 10.40
C GLY A 116 -3.90 -3.44 9.27
N PRO A 117 -4.85 -2.55 9.62
CA PRO A 117 -5.65 -1.83 8.65
C PRO A 117 -4.80 -0.95 7.72
N GLU A 118 -5.14 -0.93 6.43
CA GLU A 118 -4.49 -0.12 5.40
C GLU A 118 -5.52 0.74 4.67
N LEU A 119 -5.14 1.98 4.35
CA LEU A 119 -5.96 2.86 3.54
C LEU A 119 -5.59 2.79 2.05
N HIS A 120 -6.53 2.34 1.22
CA HIS A 120 -6.37 2.25 -0.23
C HIS A 120 -7.23 3.30 -0.92
N GLN A 121 -6.61 4.15 -1.72
CA GLN A 121 -7.29 5.18 -2.52
C GLN A 121 -7.45 4.68 -3.96
N LYS A 122 -8.69 4.49 -4.41
CA LYS A 122 -9.04 4.17 -5.79
C LYS A 122 -9.56 5.42 -6.49
N ILE A 123 -9.01 5.69 -7.67
CA ILE A 123 -9.37 6.83 -8.50
C ILE A 123 -9.94 6.25 -9.79
N PRO A 124 -11.27 6.28 -9.98
CA PRO A 124 -11.86 5.84 -11.22
C PRO A 124 -11.39 6.79 -12.33
N VAL A 125 -10.85 6.21 -13.39
CA VAL A 125 -10.45 6.96 -14.57
C VAL A 125 -11.45 6.66 -15.67
N GLY A 126 -11.60 7.59 -16.61
CA GLY A 126 -12.49 7.44 -17.76
C GLY A 126 -12.03 6.31 -18.70
N PRO A 127 -12.32 6.40 -20.00
CA PRO A 127 -12.03 5.31 -20.94
C PRO A 127 -10.53 5.05 -21.13
N ARG A 128 -9.65 5.98 -20.73
CA ARG A 128 -8.20 5.89 -20.94
C ARG A 128 -7.45 6.43 -19.74
N LEU A 129 -6.40 5.73 -19.33
CA LEU A 129 -5.46 6.19 -18.31
C LEU A 129 -4.28 6.90 -18.99
N ILE A 130 -4.19 8.21 -18.81
CA ILE A 130 -3.15 9.06 -19.40
C ILE A 130 -2.51 9.98 -18.33
N PRO A 131 -1.32 10.56 -18.57
CA PRO A 131 -0.61 11.37 -17.55
C PRO A 131 -1.41 12.54 -16.97
N SER A 132 -2.32 13.13 -17.76
CA SER A 132 -3.19 14.22 -17.30
C SER A 132 -4.29 13.76 -16.33
N CYS A 133 -4.55 12.45 -16.19
CA CYS A 133 -5.43 11.91 -15.15
C CYS A 133 -4.80 12.01 -13.75
N LEU A 134 -3.48 12.22 -13.65
CA LEU A 134 -2.75 12.37 -12.40
C LEU A 134 -2.81 13.84 -11.95
N SER A 135 -3.63 14.13 -10.95
CA SER A 135 -3.78 15.46 -10.35
C SER A 135 -3.01 15.58 -9.03
N GLU A 136 -2.41 16.74 -8.77
CA GLU A 136 -1.77 17.07 -7.49
C GLU A 136 -2.73 16.91 -6.30
N SER A 137 -4.01 17.22 -6.51
CA SER A 137 -5.05 17.06 -5.48
C SER A 137 -5.17 15.61 -5.00
N HIS A 138 -4.84 14.62 -5.84
CA HIS A 138 -4.85 13.21 -5.45
C HIS A 138 -3.78 12.91 -4.40
N PHE A 139 -2.62 13.58 -4.50
CA PHE A 139 -1.46 13.42 -3.61
C PHE A 139 -1.44 14.41 -2.45
N ALA A 140 -2.40 15.33 -2.35
CA ALA A 140 -2.41 16.34 -1.29
C ALA A 140 -2.36 15.70 0.12
N GLY A 141 -1.37 16.12 0.92
CA GLY A 141 -1.06 15.59 2.25
C GLY A 141 -0.05 14.43 2.26
N HIS A 142 0.37 13.93 1.11
CA HIS A 142 1.36 12.85 1.03
C HIS A 142 2.80 13.38 1.14
N CYS A 143 3.55 12.87 2.12
CA CYS A 143 4.99 13.01 2.19
C CYS A 143 5.64 11.85 1.42
N CYS A 144 6.19 12.12 0.25
CA CYS A 144 6.88 11.11 -0.55
C CYS A 144 8.14 10.61 0.16
N ARG A 145 8.42 9.30 0.09
CA ARG A 145 9.69 8.73 0.57
C ARG A 145 10.89 9.13 -0.29
N ASP A 146 10.63 9.71 -1.45
CA ASP A 146 11.61 10.22 -2.39
C ASP A 146 11.54 11.74 -2.41
N GLU A 147 12.47 12.40 -1.73
CA GLU A 147 12.56 13.87 -1.68
C GLU A 147 13.07 14.47 -2.99
N LEU A 148 13.59 13.66 -3.92
CA LEU A 148 14.17 14.12 -5.19
C LEU A 148 13.19 14.01 -6.36
N GLU A 149 12.37 12.96 -6.41
CA GLU A 149 11.36 12.78 -7.46
C GLU A 149 10.03 12.36 -6.85
N SER A 150 8.99 13.20 -6.97
CA SER A 150 7.68 12.90 -6.39
C SER A 150 7.01 11.65 -6.98
N CYS A 151 6.18 10.97 -6.20
CA CYS A 151 5.31 9.87 -6.67
C CYS A 151 4.53 10.22 -7.95
N MET A 152 4.06 11.47 -8.04
CA MET A 152 3.29 11.94 -9.20
C MET A 152 4.17 12.02 -10.44
N ASN A 153 5.39 12.55 -10.33
CA ASN A 153 6.31 12.66 -11.46
C ASN A 153 6.78 11.28 -11.93
N GLN A 154 7.11 10.38 -10.98
CA GLN A 154 7.44 8.99 -11.29
C GLN A 154 6.27 8.28 -12.00
N ALA A 155 5.05 8.47 -11.51
CA ALA A 155 3.84 7.92 -12.12
C ALA A 155 3.61 8.45 -13.54
N ARG A 156 3.77 9.76 -13.76
CA ARG A 156 3.66 10.36 -15.10
C ARG A 156 4.70 9.80 -16.05
N ARG A 157 5.95 9.66 -15.61
CA ARG A 157 7.05 9.12 -16.40
C ARG A 157 6.80 7.66 -16.80
N VAL A 158 6.44 6.81 -15.84
CA VAL A 158 6.12 5.39 -16.09
C VAL A 158 4.94 5.27 -17.05
N LEU A 159 3.89 6.07 -16.86
CA LEU A 159 2.72 6.02 -17.73
C LEU A 159 3.02 6.55 -19.14
N SER A 160 3.84 7.59 -19.27
CA SER A 160 4.23 8.13 -20.59
C SER A 160 5.05 7.12 -21.38
N ALA A 161 6.05 6.49 -20.75
CA ALA A 161 6.87 5.45 -21.36
C ALA A 161 6.03 4.23 -21.79
N GLU A 162 5.04 3.83 -20.98
CA GLU A 162 4.13 2.74 -21.33
C GLU A 162 3.28 3.09 -22.55
N ILE A 163 2.76 4.31 -22.62
CA ILE A 163 1.92 4.77 -23.74
C ILE A 163 2.74 4.88 -25.03
N GLU A 164 3.97 5.37 -24.94
CA GLU A 164 4.90 5.42 -26.08
C GLU A 164 5.20 4.01 -26.61
N SER A 165 5.39 3.05 -25.70
CA SER A 165 5.68 1.65 -26.06
C SER A 165 4.45 0.90 -26.55
N ASN A 166 3.26 1.19 -26.01
CA ASN A 166 2.00 0.47 -26.27
C ASN A 166 0.79 1.42 -26.41
N PRO A 167 0.68 2.18 -27.52
CA PRO A 167 -0.32 3.25 -27.64
C PRO A 167 -1.78 2.79 -27.53
N SER A 168 -2.08 1.57 -27.97
CA SER A 168 -3.44 1.00 -27.96
C SER A 168 -3.91 0.52 -26.59
N CYS A 169 -3.01 0.32 -25.62
CA CYS A 169 -3.35 -0.32 -24.35
C CYS A 169 -3.94 0.63 -23.30
N GLN A 170 -4.07 1.94 -23.59
CA GLN A 170 -4.50 2.97 -22.64
C GLN A 170 -5.85 2.68 -21.95
N SER A 171 -6.75 1.94 -22.61
CA SER A 171 -8.06 1.57 -22.08
C SER A 171 -8.07 0.36 -21.13
N GLU A 172 -6.95 -0.36 -21.06
CA GLU A 172 -6.82 -1.62 -20.32
C GLU A 172 -5.73 -1.54 -19.23
N LEU A 173 -5.40 -0.32 -18.79
CA LEU A 173 -4.37 -0.07 -17.79
C LEU A 173 -4.93 0.18 -16.40
N GLU A 174 -4.20 -0.35 -15.43
CA GLU A 174 -4.25 0.03 -14.04
C GLU A 174 -2.87 0.55 -13.64
N LEU A 175 -2.82 1.64 -12.87
CA LEU A 175 -1.59 2.16 -12.28
C LEU A 175 -1.72 2.09 -10.76
N ARG A 176 -0.78 1.37 -10.12
CA ARG A 176 -0.70 1.22 -8.67
C ARG A 176 0.53 1.95 -8.14
N ILE A 177 0.32 2.82 -7.17
CA ILE A 177 1.36 3.61 -6.51
C ILE A 177 1.43 3.20 -5.04
N VAL A 178 2.63 2.82 -4.59
CA VAL A 178 2.90 2.36 -3.24
C VAL A 178 4.07 3.16 -2.67
N CYS A 179 3.81 4.05 -1.72
CA CYS A 179 4.85 4.87 -1.09
C CYS A 179 4.51 5.17 0.38
N GLY A 180 5.27 4.62 1.33
CA GLY A 180 4.95 4.84 2.76
C GLY A 180 3.61 4.21 3.14
N GLU A 181 2.73 5.03 3.70
CA GLU A 181 1.32 4.70 3.97
C GLU A 181 0.42 4.87 2.73
N LEU A 182 0.89 5.56 1.68
CA LEU A 182 0.12 5.79 0.48
C LEU A 182 -0.04 4.49 -0.32
N ARG A 183 -1.30 4.09 -0.55
CA ARG A 183 -1.68 3.05 -1.50
C ARG A 183 -2.73 3.66 -2.44
N MET A 184 -2.34 3.94 -3.69
CA MET A 184 -3.21 4.59 -4.66
C MET A 184 -3.33 3.77 -5.95
N THR A 185 -4.53 3.64 -6.48
CA THR A 185 -4.82 2.88 -7.70
C THR A 185 -5.66 3.71 -8.64
N TYR A 186 -5.14 3.95 -9.85
CA TYR A 186 -5.91 4.44 -10.98
C TYR A 186 -6.29 3.25 -11.84
N ALA A 187 -7.56 3.13 -12.21
CA ALA A 187 -8.01 2.01 -13.04
C ALA A 187 -9.04 2.48 -14.06
N THR A 188 -8.91 1.97 -15.29
CA THR A 188 -9.99 2.00 -16.28
C THR A 188 -11.09 0.99 -15.91
N GLN A 189 -12.15 0.88 -16.71
CA GLN A 189 -13.28 -0.01 -16.44
C GLN A 189 -12.89 -1.49 -16.46
N HIS A 190 -11.99 -1.88 -17.37
CA HIS A 190 -11.59 -3.27 -17.59
C HIS A 190 -10.06 -3.38 -17.71
N PRO A 191 -9.31 -3.18 -16.61
CA PRO A 191 -7.86 -3.26 -16.66
C PRO A 191 -7.42 -4.71 -16.92
N GLN A 192 -6.51 -4.90 -17.87
CA GLN A 192 -5.86 -6.18 -18.14
C GLN A 192 -4.38 -6.17 -17.71
N ARG A 193 -3.78 -5.00 -17.60
CA ARG A 193 -2.38 -4.82 -17.26
C ARG A 193 -2.21 -3.81 -16.13
N SER A 194 -1.31 -4.11 -15.20
CA SER A 194 -1.02 -3.26 -14.05
C SER A 194 0.42 -2.72 -14.13
N LEU A 195 0.55 -1.40 -14.07
CA LEU A 195 1.80 -0.69 -13.86
C LEU A 195 1.99 -0.45 -12.37
N PHE A 196 3.23 -0.53 -11.90
CA PHE A 196 3.57 -0.34 -10.50
C PHE A 196 4.61 0.75 -10.34
N VAL A 197 4.33 1.69 -9.44
CA VAL A 197 5.25 2.75 -9.02
C VAL A 197 5.51 2.58 -7.54
N GLN A 198 6.74 2.20 -7.22
CA GLN A 198 7.23 2.10 -5.86
C GLN A 198 8.52 2.93 -5.76
N PRO A 199 8.41 4.19 -5.32
CA PRO A 199 9.56 5.08 -5.22
C PRO A 199 10.67 4.51 -4.35
N HIS A 200 11.92 4.77 -4.74
CA HIS A 200 13.08 4.56 -3.89
C HIS A 200 13.00 5.50 -2.68
N ARG A 201 13.61 5.10 -1.55
CA ARG A 201 13.70 5.98 -0.38
C ARG A 201 14.93 6.86 -0.52
N ARG A 202 14.76 8.14 -0.85
CA ARG A 202 15.86 9.09 -1.06
C ARG A 202 15.60 10.34 -0.22
N VAL A 203 16.58 10.71 0.60
CA VAL A 203 16.49 11.86 1.51
C VAL A 203 17.57 12.86 1.13
N PHE A 204 17.18 14.13 0.94
CA PHE A 204 18.08 15.18 0.47
C PHE A 204 18.63 16.00 1.62
N PHE A 205 19.94 15.96 1.86
CA PHE A 205 20.59 16.62 2.99
C PHE A 205 21.08 18.05 2.70
N GLY A 206 20.91 18.55 1.48
CA GLY A 206 21.50 19.81 1.06
C GLY A 206 22.97 19.63 0.71
N LYS A 207 23.83 20.61 1.00
CA LYS A 207 25.25 20.58 0.59
C LYS A 207 26.07 19.44 1.21
N LEU A 208 25.80 19.13 2.47
CA LEU A 208 26.57 18.20 3.29
C LEU A 208 25.64 17.34 4.15
N LEU A 209 26.12 16.18 4.59
CA LEU A 209 25.38 15.30 5.49
C LEU A 209 25.27 15.95 6.87
N LYS A 210 24.10 16.48 7.23
CA LYS A 210 23.85 17.09 8.55
C LYS A 210 23.46 16.04 9.59
N LEU A 211 24.17 16.02 10.73
CA LEU A 211 23.88 15.11 11.84
C LEU A 211 22.44 15.25 12.37
N GLU A 212 21.95 16.48 12.51
CA GLU A 212 20.58 16.75 12.95
C GLU A 212 19.55 16.07 12.05
N LYS A 213 19.59 16.33 10.74
CA LYS A 213 18.68 15.69 9.77
C LYS A 213 18.84 14.17 9.74
N LEU A 214 20.05 13.65 10.01
CA LEU A 214 20.29 12.21 10.07
C LEU A 214 19.58 11.58 11.27
N LEU A 215 19.66 12.23 12.44
CA LEU A 215 18.96 11.81 13.64
C LEU A 215 17.44 11.95 13.49
N GLU A 216 16.95 13.03 12.88
CA GLU A 216 15.54 13.20 12.56
C GLU A 216 15.03 12.07 11.65
N THR A 217 15.79 11.74 10.61
CA THR A 217 15.46 10.66 9.68
C THR A 217 15.42 9.31 10.40
N LYS A 218 16.41 9.03 11.26
CA LYS A 218 16.44 7.84 12.11
C LYS A 218 15.20 7.76 13.00
N THR A 219 14.90 8.84 13.74
CA THR A 219 13.74 8.91 14.64
C THR A 219 12.42 8.78 13.89
N HIS A 220 12.31 9.35 12.69
CA HIS A 220 11.11 9.19 11.86
C HIS A 220 10.87 7.73 11.48
N LEU A 221 11.89 7.04 10.99
CA LEU A 221 11.83 5.62 10.63
C LEU A 221 11.51 4.72 11.85
N GLU A 222 12.04 5.04 13.03
CA GLU A 222 11.72 4.35 14.28
C GLU A 222 10.23 4.54 14.64
N ARG A 223 9.71 5.78 14.56
CA ARG A 223 8.31 6.08 14.85
C ARG A 223 7.33 5.46 13.86
N SER A 224 7.71 5.35 12.59
CA SER A 224 6.89 4.74 11.55
C SER A 224 6.99 3.20 11.51
N GLY A 225 7.80 2.59 12.38
CA GLY A 225 8.05 1.14 12.37
C GLY A 225 8.78 0.64 11.12
N GLU A 226 9.44 1.55 10.38
CA GLU A 226 10.23 1.24 9.18
C GLU A 226 11.70 0.94 9.52
N MET A 227 12.13 1.23 10.76
CA MET A 227 13.46 0.91 11.26
C MET A 227 13.55 -0.57 11.67
N LYS A 228 13.93 -1.44 10.74
CA LYS A 228 14.29 -2.84 11.03
C LYS A 228 15.68 -2.94 11.66
N GLU A 229 16.00 -4.10 12.24
CA GLU A 229 17.27 -4.34 12.95
C GLU A 229 18.49 -4.04 12.09
N GLY A 230 18.55 -4.53 10.86
CA GLY A 230 19.71 -4.28 10.02
C GLY A 230 19.76 -2.81 9.52
N LEU A 231 18.63 -2.17 9.22
CA LEU A 231 18.63 -0.73 8.92
C LEU A 231 19.13 0.09 10.12
N LEU A 232 18.75 -0.29 11.34
CA LEU A 232 19.22 0.32 12.57
C LEU A 232 20.73 0.15 12.74
N ALA A 233 21.26 -1.05 12.50
CA ALA A 233 22.69 -1.32 12.55
C ALA A 233 23.47 -0.46 11.53
N CYS A 234 22.95 -0.32 10.30
CA CYS A 234 23.54 0.58 9.31
C CYS A 234 23.52 2.05 9.77
N PHE A 235 22.42 2.51 10.36
CA PHE A 235 22.33 3.87 10.92
C PHE A 235 23.31 4.07 12.09
N GLN A 236 23.45 3.09 12.98
CA GLN A 236 24.42 3.14 14.08
C GLN A 236 25.85 3.23 13.54
N HIS A 237 26.19 2.43 12.53
CA HIS A 237 27.51 2.48 11.87
C HIS A 237 27.76 3.83 11.20
N LEU A 238 26.77 4.36 10.49
CA LEU A 238 26.85 5.69 9.89
C LEU A 238 27.06 6.78 10.95
N LEU A 239 26.38 6.70 12.10
CA LEU A 239 26.53 7.66 13.20
C LEU A 239 27.92 7.58 13.87
N ILE A 240 28.42 6.37 14.11
CA ILE A 240 29.76 6.15 14.68
C ILE A 240 30.85 6.69 13.74
N ASN A 241 30.67 6.49 12.43
CA ASN A 241 31.65 6.87 11.42
C ASN A 241 31.28 8.20 10.72
N TYR A 242 30.40 9.01 11.29
CA TYR A 242 29.81 10.19 10.65
C TYR A 242 30.84 11.16 10.06
N SER A 243 31.97 11.35 10.74
CA SER A 243 33.07 12.21 10.30
C SER A 243 33.72 11.78 8.98
N GLN A 244 33.57 10.51 8.58
CA GLN A 244 34.11 9.97 7.34
C GLN A 244 33.23 10.29 6.11
N PHE A 245 32.01 10.82 6.33
CA PHE A 245 31.02 11.10 5.28
C PHE A 245 30.73 12.61 5.16
N GLN A 246 31.76 13.45 5.36
CA GLN A 246 31.62 14.93 5.38
C GLN A 246 31.97 15.60 4.05
N GLU A 247 31.93 14.87 2.95
CA GLU A 247 32.25 15.41 1.62
C GLU A 247 31.01 16.05 0.97
N GLU A 248 31.22 17.06 0.12
CA GLU A 248 30.16 17.62 -0.72
C GLU A 248 29.85 16.67 -1.88
N ASN A 249 28.61 16.70 -2.38
CA ASN A 249 28.16 15.89 -3.53
C ASN A 249 28.32 14.37 -3.34
N ILE A 250 28.16 13.90 -2.11
CA ILE A 250 28.14 12.47 -1.79
C ILE A 250 26.75 11.86 -1.87
N ARG A 251 26.72 10.56 -2.16
CA ARG A 251 25.55 9.69 -2.01
C ARG A 251 25.89 8.57 -1.04
N VAL A 252 25.20 8.49 0.08
CA VAL A 252 25.32 7.36 1.01
C VAL A 252 24.16 6.40 0.76
N VAL A 253 24.45 5.25 0.19
CA VAL A 253 23.50 4.16 -0.03
C VAL A 253 23.53 3.23 1.18
N ILE A 254 22.42 3.14 1.89
CA ILE A 254 22.21 2.23 3.00
C ILE A 254 21.38 1.05 2.51
N GLN A 255 21.87 -0.16 2.71
CA GLN A 255 21.19 -1.39 2.28
C GLN A 255 21.13 -2.43 3.41
N SER A 256 19.96 -2.99 3.67
CA SER A 256 19.79 -4.06 4.65
C SER A 256 18.55 -4.88 4.32
N ASP A 257 18.66 -6.22 4.33
CA ASP A 257 17.50 -7.14 4.21
C ASP A 257 16.55 -6.83 3.03
N GLY A 258 17.12 -6.47 1.88
CA GLY A 258 16.36 -6.09 0.68
C GLY A 258 15.75 -4.68 0.73
N GLU A 259 15.97 -3.92 1.80
CA GLU A 259 15.66 -2.49 1.87
C GLU A 259 16.86 -1.66 1.41
N LEU A 260 16.57 -0.59 0.68
CA LEU A 260 17.56 0.36 0.19
C LEU A 260 17.09 1.78 0.47
N MET A 261 18.00 2.61 0.97
CA MET A 261 17.78 4.01 1.27
C MET A 261 18.99 4.83 0.85
N GLU A 262 18.78 6.00 0.27
CA GLU A 262 19.85 6.89 -0.15
C GLU A 262 19.80 8.21 0.60
N LEU A 263 20.95 8.64 1.11
CA LEU A 263 21.16 9.96 1.67
C LEU A 263 21.97 10.75 0.64
N VAL A 264 21.34 11.79 0.09
CA VAL A 264 21.89 12.52 -1.04
C VAL A 264 22.32 13.91 -0.58
N CYS A 265 23.58 14.24 -0.83
CA CYS A 265 24.17 15.55 -0.57
C CYS A 265 24.62 16.18 -1.89
N GLY A 266 24.73 17.51 -1.93
CA GLY A 266 25.16 18.27 -3.08
C GLY A 266 24.03 18.70 -4.01
N ARG A 267 24.30 18.70 -5.31
CA ARG A 267 23.27 19.00 -6.31
C ARG A 267 22.40 17.77 -6.58
N ASN A 268 21.14 18.00 -6.90
CA ASN A 268 20.17 16.93 -7.13
C ASN A 268 20.51 16.01 -8.32
N ASP A 269 21.43 16.46 -9.18
CA ASP A 269 21.85 15.85 -10.45
C ASP A 269 23.33 15.44 -10.47
N TYR A 270 24.08 15.62 -9.37
CA TYR A 270 25.53 15.42 -9.34
C TYR A 270 25.98 14.63 -8.10
N HIS A 271 26.47 13.40 -8.32
CA HIS A 271 27.06 12.56 -7.27
C HIS A 271 28.39 12.01 -7.79
N SER A 272 29.51 12.45 -7.22
CA SER A 272 30.85 12.00 -7.63
C SER A 272 31.44 10.94 -6.70
N THR A 273 30.95 10.87 -5.45
CA THR A 273 31.39 9.91 -4.44
C THR A 273 30.20 9.18 -3.86
N GLN A 274 30.26 7.85 -3.86
CA GLN A 274 29.23 6.98 -3.30
C GLN A 274 29.79 6.19 -2.12
N HIS A 275 29.03 6.11 -1.04
CA HIS A 275 29.34 5.25 0.10
C HIS A 275 28.26 4.21 0.24
N TYR A 276 28.64 2.94 0.29
CA TYR A 276 27.71 1.85 0.50
C TYR A 276 27.86 1.35 1.93
N ILE A 277 26.78 1.44 2.70
CA ILE A 277 26.67 0.94 4.07
C ILE A 277 25.67 -0.20 4.08
N PHE A 278 26.10 -1.39 4.48
CA PHE A 278 25.24 -2.57 4.44
C PHE A 278 25.47 -3.49 5.63
N THR A 279 24.49 -4.34 5.93
CA THR A 279 24.58 -5.36 6.97
C THR A 279 24.84 -6.75 6.41
N ASP A 280 25.56 -7.56 7.19
CA ASP A 280 25.62 -9.02 6.98
C ASP A 280 24.45 -9.75 7.64
N GLY A 281 24.43 -11.08 7.51
CA GLY A 281 23.41 -11.93 8.14
C GLY A 281 23.45 -11.97 9.68
N GLN A 282 24.40 -11.30 10.32
CA GLN A 282 24.50 -11.11 11.77
C GLN A 282 24.16 -9.67 12.21
N ASN A 283 23.56 -8.87 11.33
CA ASN A 283 23.29 -7.44 11.53
C ASN A 283 24.55 -6.62 11.85
N ARG A 284 25.73 -7.06 11.41
CA ARG A 284 26.95 -6.25 11.49
C ARG A 284 27.02 -5.36 10.26
N ALA A 285 27.16 -4.07 10.49
CA ALA A 285 27.24 -3.09 9.42
C ALA A 285 28.69 -2.91 8.93
N TYR A 286 28.83 -2.79 7.63
CA TYR A 286 30.06 -2.58 6.89
C TYR A 286 29.90 -1.38 5.98
N SER A 287 30.99 -0.67 5.70
CA SER A 287 30.97 0.42 4.74
C SER A 287 32.17 0.37 3.82
N HIS A 288 31.95 0.68 2.54
CA HIS A 288 33.03 0.95 1.61
C HIS A 288 32.70 2.20 0.79
N ARG A 289 33.76 2.89 0.37
CA ARG A 289 33.67 4.06 -0.50
C ARG A 289 33.92 3.61 -1.94
N VAL A 290 33.09 4.09 -2.85
CA VAL A 290 33.25 3.97 -4.30
C VAL A 290 33.35 5.39 -4.84
N GLN A 291 34.42 5.68 -5.57
CA GLN A 291 34.49 6.90 -6.37
C GLN A 291 33.98 6.54 -7.75
N ASP A 292 33.03 7.31 -8.28
CA ASP A 292 32.61 7.20 -9.67
C ASP A 292 33.80 7.67 -10.54
N MET A 293 34.70 6.74 -10.86
CA MET A 293 35.74 6.97 -11.85
C MET A 293 35.05 7.07 -13.21
N GLU A 294 34.93 8.29 -13.71
CA GLU A 294 34.74 8.66 -15.13
C GLU A 294 33.75 7.78 -15.92
N LEU A 295 32.46 7.94 -15.68
CA LEU A 295 31.40 7.62 -16.66
C LEU A 295 31.00 8.85 -17.49
N TRP A 296 31.96 9.73 -17.78
CA TRP A 296 31.79 10.94 -18.61
C TRP A 296 32.46 10.83 -19.99
N GLU A 297 32.68 9.62 -20.49
CA GLU A 297 32.94 9.39 -21.91
C GLU A 297 31.98 8.31 -22.38
N TYR A 298 30.91 8.73 -23.05
CA TYR A 298 30.44 8.25 -24.36
C TYR A 298 29.09 8.93 -24.63
N GLU A 299 29.13 9.89 -25.55
CA GLU A 299 27.98 10.59 -26.17
C GLU A 299 26.98 9.62 -26.81
#